data_AF-A0AAD4CN85-F1
#
_entry.id   AF-A0AAD4CN85-F1
#
_cell.length_a   1.000
_cell.length_b   1.000
_cell.length_c   1.000
_cell.angle_alpha   90.00
_cell.angle_beta   90.00
_cell.angle_gamma   90.00
#
_symmetry.space_group_name_H-M   'P 1'
#
loop_
_entity.id
_entity.type
_entity.pdbx_description
1 polymer ?
#
loop_
_entity_poly.entity_id
_entity_poly.type
_entity_poly.pdbx_seq_one_letter_code
_entity_poly.pdbx_strand_id
1 'polypeptide(L)'
;MEEVSSQFKWSLPICIPSSADSAVPVPVVEPKAVSWPAKPTSTSTRAPPQPMHSVYCNAPLENLPPEIRLLLLSILELEELKALVHASPVYHQQYLLNRKYVLCQSLDGALYGVAAEACVTYRSITVDLSNDKYRGAVDELMKSYRARRRSPPQYSIFHEALTLEEAKAIAAFHLSVIVPLIQRYTEWALDNLGKETQNPRLQEPLSTMETTRIMRALYRFELCCNVFGNGSLPDRKRPWNDFDIEDFYAIFISLFEPWEVEEMACIFAFSEAQYQAIFDKIPCDVYVNNPKFAWEYPHTPINEREKSQCTLPFSINKKAFTYESN
;
A
#
# COMPACT_ATOMS: atom_id res chain seq x y z
N MET A 1 -18.37 -5.14 30.74
CA MET A 1 -19.05 -4.36 29.68
C MET A 1 -17.95 -3.80 28.79
N GLU A 2 -17.12 -4.60 28.13
CA GLU A 2 -17.41 -5.69 27.18
C GLU A 2 -18.36 -5.28 26.05
N GLU A 3 -17.88 -5.51 24.82
CA GLU A 3 -18.52 -5.40 23.51
C GLU A 3 -18.78 -4.00 22.91
N VAL A 4 -17.74 -3.40 22.32
CA VAL A 4 -17.77 -2.86 20.93
C VAL A 4 -16.33 -2.88 20.36
N SER A 5 -15.75 -4.06 20.16
CA SER A 5 -14.39 -4.21 19.58
C SER A 5 -14.33 -5.28 18.49
N SER A 6 -15.37 -5.34 17.67
CA SER A 6 -15.43 -6.27 16.54
C SER A 6 -16.31 -5.71 15.45
N GLN A 7 -15.75 -4.86 14.59
CA GLN A 7 -16.31 -4.56 13.25
C GLN A 7 -15.40 -3.67 12.40
N PHE A 8 -14.14 -4.02 12.19
CA PHE A 8 -13.39 -3.53 11.02
C PHE A 8 -12.44 -4.61 10.51
N LYS A 9 -13.03 -5.68 9.95
CA LYS A 9 -12.32 -6.62 9.07
C LYS A 9 -12.26 -5.99 7.68
N TRP A 10 -11.14 -5.39 7.33
CA TRP A 10 -10.78 -5.24 5.91
C TRP A 10 -10.25 -6.60 5.45
N SER A 11 -11.09 -7.36 4.75
CA SER A 11 -10.70 -8.57 4.04
C SER A 11 -10.98 -8.35 2.56
N LEU A 12 -9.97 -7.90 1.82
CA LEU A 12 -9.91 -8.19 0.40
C LEU A 12 -9.30 -9.60 0.24
N PRO A 13 -9.90 -10.50 -0.54
CA PRO A 13 -9.50 -11.89 -0.62
C PRO A 13 -8.18 -12.01 -1.37
N ILE A 14 -7.11 -12.35 -0.64
CA ILE A 14 -5.88 -12.85 -1.24
C ILE A 14 -6.09 -14.34 -1.49
N CYS A 15 -6.30 -14.72 -2.75
CA CYS A 15 -6.18 -16.11 -3.17
C CYS A 15 -4.71 -16.55 -3.01
N ILE A 16 -4.45 -17.36 -1.99
CA ILE A 16 -3.18 -18.08 -1.82
C ILE A 16 -3.26 -19.38 -2.64
N PRO A 17 -2.33 -19.67 -3.57
CA PRO A 17 -2.24 -21.00 -4.15
C PRO A 17 -1.83 -22.01 -3.09
N SER A 18 -2.65 -23.04 -2.90
CA SER A 18 -2.34 -24.23 -2.13
C SER A 18 -1.12 -24.94 -2.75
N SER A 19 -0.02 -24.97 -2.01
CA SER A 19 1.13 -25.84 -2.28
C SER A 19 0.97 -27.07 -1.38
N ALA A 20 0.51 -28.16 -1.98
CA ALA A 20 0.66 -29.50 -1.45
C ALA A 20 1.93 -30.12 -2.04
N ASP A 21 2.57 -30.95 -1.21
CA ASP A 21 3.59 -31.95 -1.52
C ASP A 21 5.03 -31.48 -1.77
N SER A 22 5.88 -31.62 -0.73
CA SER A 22 6.79 -32.78 -0.67
C SER A 22 7.58 -32.75 0.66
N ALA A 23 7.16 -33.58 1.61
CA ALA A 23 7.93 -33.87 2.82
C ALA A 23 8.86 -35.06 2.55
N VAL A 24 10.17 -34.85 2.72
CA VAL A 24 11.17 -35.93 2.77
C VAL A 24 11.52 -36.17 4.23
N PRO A 25 11.53 -37.43 4.74
CA PRO A 25 11.69 -37.71 6.16
C PRO A 25 13.15 -37.73 6.61
N VAL A 26 13.41 -37.12 7.76
CA VAL A 26 14.66 -37.22 8.53
C VAL A 26 14.66 -38.53 9.34
N PRO A 27 15.75 -39.33 9.34
CA PRO A 27 15.80 -40.51 10.18
C PRO A 27 16.21 -40.16 11.62
N VAL A 28 15.41 -40.68 12.55
CA VAL A 28 15.63 -40.73 13.99
C VAL A 28 16.78 -41.69 14.31
N VAL A 29 17.74 -41.25 15.14
CA VAL A 29 18.70 -42.15 15.80
C VAL A 29 18.80 -41.76 17.28
N GLU A 30 18.28 -42.66 18.14
CA GLU A 30 18.46 -42.66 19.60
C GLU A 30 19.72 -43.47 20.02
N PRO A 31 20.19 -43.35 21.28
CA PRO A 31 21.60 -43.32 21.62
C PRO A 31 22.19 -44.67 22.05
N LYS A 32 23.51 -44.84 21.88
CA LYS A 32 24.27 -45.93 22.50
C LYS A 32 25.05 -45.45 23.73
N ALA A 33 24.75 -46.10 24.85
CA ALA A 33 25.44 -46.01 26.12
C ALA A 33 26.87 -46.57 26.06
N VAL A 34 27.82 -45.92 26.74
CA VAL A 34 29.07 -46.53 27.22
C VAL A 34 29.40 -45.99 28.61
N SER A 35 29.86 -46.92 29.45
CA SER A 35 30.00 -46.92 30.90
C SER A 35 31.22 -46.16 31.46
N TRP A 36 31.08 -45.77 32.73
CA TRP A 36 32.04 -45.08 33.62
C TRP A 36 33.23 -45.93 34.07
N PRO A 37 34.25 -45.30 34.71
CA PRO A 37 34.57 -45.75 36.07
C PRO A 37 34.75 -44.62 37.12
N ALA A 38 34.23 -44.96 38.30
CA ALA A 38 34.50 -44.59 39.69
C ALA A 38 35.16 -43.25 40.13
N LYS A 39 34.43 -42.64 41.08
CA LYS A 39 34.71 -41.61 42.12
C LYS A 39 36.07 -41.71 42.85
N PRO A 40 36.46 -40.63 43.56
CA PRO A 40 36.25 -40.66 45.01
C PRO A 40 35.46 -39.46 45.55
N THR A 41 34.73 -39.77 46.61
CA THR A 41 33.79 -38.95 47.37
C THR A 41 34.51 -37.90 48.23
N SER A 42 34.05 -36.66 48.19
CA SER A 42 34.12 -35.77 49.35
C SER A 42 32.79 -35.02 49.50
N THR A 43 32.24 -35.19 50.69
CA THR A 43 30.93 -34.76 51.15
C THR A 43 31.00 -33.28 51.52
N SER A 44 30.18 -32.42 50.91
CA SER A 44 29.93 -31.07 51.45
C SER A 44 28.51 -30.63 51.13
N THR A 45 27.70 -30.61 52.19
CA THR A 45 26.44 -29.93 52.49
C THR A 45 25.81 -29.09 51.37
N ARG A 46 24.67 -29.58 50.84
CA ARG A 46 23.81 -28.91 49.85
C ARG A 46 22.89 -27.90 50.53
N ALA A 47 23.10 -26.61 50.29
CA ALA A 47 22.11 -25.55 50.49
C ALA A 47 20.93 -25.73 49.48
N PRO A 48 19.71 -25.25 49.81
CA PRO A 48 18.56 -25.39 48.92
C PRO A 48 18.80 -24.67 47.57
N PRO A 49 18.26 -25.19 46.45
CA PRO A 49 18.45 -24.60 45.14
C PRO A 49 17.75 -23.23 45.11
N GLN A 50 18.53 -22.17 44.98
CA GLN A 50 17.97 -20.87 44.64
C GLN A 50 17.32 -20.97 43.25
N PRO A 51 16.15 -20.35 43.04
CA PRO A 51 15.55 -20.28 41.72
C PRO A 51 16.54 -19.56 40.80
N MET A 52 16.94 -20.23 39.71
CA MET A 52 17.68 -19.60 38.64
C MET A 52 16.81 -18.48 38.08
N HIS A 53 17.04 -17.25 38.55
CA HIS A 53 16.67 -16.06 37.81
C HIS A 53 17.46 -16.14 36.52
N SER A 54 16.80 -16.59 35.45
CA SER A 54 17.19 -16.29 34.08
C SER A 54 17.35 -14.77 34.03
N VAL A 55 18.59 -14.31 34.14
CA VAL A 55 18.92 -12.92 33.84
C VAL A 55 18.67 -12.81 32.35
N TYR A 56 17.49 -12.33 31.99
CA TYR A 56 17.21 -11.89 30.64
C TYR A 56 18.18 -10.74 30.37
N CYS A 57 19.35 -11.07 29.83
CA CYS A 57 20.28 -10.09 29.32
C CYS A 57 19.68 -9.57 28.03
N ASN A 58 19.12 -8.37 28.11
CA ASN A 58 18.73 -7.58 26.96
C ASN A 58 19.87 -7.53 25.93
N ALA A 59 19.52 -7.52 24.65
CA ALA A 59 20.51 -7.39 23.58
C ALA A 59 21.33 -6.09 23.76
N PRO A 60 22.57 -6.01 23.24
CA PRO A 60 23.39 -4.80 23.39
C PRO A 60 22.68 -3.52 22.93
N LEU A 61 21.86 -3.63 21.88
CA LEU A 61 21.03 -2.56 21.34
C LEU A 61 19.94 -2.07 22.33
N GLU A 62 19.39 -2.97 23.13
CA GLU A 62 18.34 -2.68 24.12
C GLU A 62 18.89 -2.04 25.40
N ASN A 63 20.20 -2.21 25.66
CA ASN A 63 20.90 -1.58 26.79
C ASN A 63 21.28 -0.11 26.53
N LEU A 64 20.94 0.42 25.36
CA LEU A 64 21.17 1.82 25.04
C LEU A 64 20.28 2.75 25.89
N PRO A 65 20.78 3.95 26.24
CA PRO A 65 19.97 4.97 26.91
C PRO A 65 18.67 5.26 26.12
N PRO A 66 17.56 5.57 26.81
CA PRO A 66 16.26 5.81 26.17
C PRO A 66 16.32 6.91 25.09
N GLU A 67 17.17 7.91 25.25
CA GLU A 67 17.40 8.99 24.28
C GLU A 67 18.00 8.45 22.98
N ILE A 68 18.98 7.55 23.07
CA ILE A 68 19.61 6.93 21.91
C ILE A 68 18.64 5.95 21.24
N ARG A 69 17.85 5.21 22.02
CA ARG A 69 16.79 4.35 21.48
C ARG A 69 15.74 5.15 20.72
N LEU A 70 15.36 6.32 21.24
CA LEU A 70 14.43 7.23 20.57
C LEU A 70 15.01 7.78 19.26
N LEU A 71 16.28 8.22 19.28
CA LEU A 71 16.97 8.69 18.09
C LEU A 71 17.02 7.60 17.01
N LEU A 72 17.39 6.37 17.39
CA LEU A 72 17.38 5.22 16.49
C LEU A 72 16.00 4.97 15.89
N LEU A 73 14.94 4.98 16.71
CA LEU A 73 13.58 4.83 16.20
C LEU A 73 13.19 5.95 15.22
N SER A 74 13.70 7.17 15.41
CA SER A 74 13.33 8.33 14.60
C SER A 74 14.05 8.42 13.25
N ILE A 75 15.17 7.71 13.07
CA ILE A 75 15.92 7.72 11.79
C ILE A 75 15.52 6.59 10.85
N LEU A 76 14.77 5.60 11.33
CA LEU A 76 14.38 4.43 10.54
C LEU A 76 13.25 4.75 9.58
N GLU A 77 13.29 4.13 8.40
CA GLU A 77 12.16 4.14 7.46
C GLU A 77 11.00 3.29 8.00
N LEU A 78 9.82 3.43 7.41
CA LEU A 78 8.60 2.80 7.93
C LEU A 78 8.67 1.28 8.05
N GLU A 79 9.27 0.58 7.08
CA GLU A 79 9.41 -0.88 7.12
C GLU A 79 10.41 -1.32 8.20
N GLU A 80 11.54 -0.62 8.33
CA GLU A 80 12.55 -0.91 9.34
C GLU A 80 12.06 -0.62 10.76
N LEU A 81 11.35 0.50 10.93
CA LEU A 81 10.67 0.85 12.17
C LEU A 81 9.71 -0.26 12.58
N LYS A 82 8.86 -0.72 11.65
CA LYS A 82 7.92 -1.81 11.88
C LYS A 82 8.66 -3.07 12.30
N ALA A 83 9.72 -3.47 11.57
CA ALA A 83 10.51 -4.65 11.88
C ALA A 83 11.13 -4.58 13.29
N LEU A 84 11.77 -3.46 13.65
CA LEU A 84 12.43 -3.28 14.95
C LEU A 84 11.42 -3.30 16.11
N VAL A 85 10.30 -2.61 15.95
CA VAL A 85 9.22 -2.56 16.94
C VAL A 85 8.59 -3.94 17.17
N HIS A 86 8.55 -4.80 16.15
CA HIS A 86 8.10 -6.18 16.29
C HIS A 86 9.17 -7.12 16.85
N ALA A 87 10.46 -6.84 16.60
CA ALA A 87 11.57 -7.71 16.99
C ALA A 87 11.99 -7.55 18.46
N SER A 88 11.79 -6.37 19.06
CA SER A 88 12.24 -6.09 20.44
C SER A 88 11.12 -5.50 21.31
N PRO A 89 10.80 -6.11 22.47
CA PRO A 89 9.82 -5.56 23.41
C PRO A 89 10.29 -4.23 24.03
N VAL A 90 11.60 -4.02 24.18
CA VAL A 90 12.19 -2.78 24.70
C VAL A 90 11.98 -1.63 23.72
N TYR A 91 12.20 -1.87 22.43
CA TYR A 91 11.91 -0.88 21.39
C TYR A 91 10.41 -0.70 21.15
N HIS A 92 9.61 -1.76 21.28
CA HIS A 92 8.15 -1.65 21.26
C HIS A 92 7.65 -0.71 22.37
N GLN A 93 8.13 -0.87 23.61
CA GLN A 93 7.74 -0.01 24.72
C GLN A 93 8.19 1.44 24.49
N GLN A 94 9.43 1.65 24.02
CA GLN A 94 9.93 2.99 23.70
C GLN A 94 9.12 3.66 22.58
N TYR A 95 8.74 2.90 21.56
CA TYR A 95 7.88 3.35 20.47
C TYR A 95 6.51 3.76 20.99
N LEU A 96 5.87 2.98 21.87
CA LEU A 96 4.57 3.33 22.43
C LEU A 96 4.58 4.66 23.20
N LEU A 97 5.67 4.96 23.92
CA LEU A 97 5.83 6.21 24.68
C LEU A 97 5.90 7.45 23.77
N ASN A 98 6.52 7.32 22.59
CA ASN A 98 6.76 8.44 21.66
C ASN A 98 6.11 8.21 20.29
N ARG A 99 5.00 7.47 20.27
CA ARG A 99 4.47 6.82 19.07
C ARG A 99 4.21 7.77 17.93
N LYS A 100 3.53 8.88 18.22
CA LYS A 100 3.17 9.89 17.23
C LYS A 100 4.42 10.52 16.63
N TYR A 101 5.35 10.94 17.49
CA TYR A 101 6.59 11.58 17.06
C TYR A 101 7.42 10.67 16.15
N VAL A 102 7.68 9.44 16.60
CA VAL A 102 8.46 8.45 15.83
C VAL A 102 7.80 8.14 14.50
N LEU A 103 6.48 7.88 14.50
CA LEU A 103 5.75 7.57 13.28
C LEU A 103 5.74 8.74 12.29
N CYS A 104 5.50 9.97 12.76
CA CYS A 104 5.52 11.16 11.92
C CYS A 104 6.91 11.39 11.32
N GLN A 105 7.98 11.18 12.08
CA GLN A 105 9.35 11.33 11.60
C GLN A 105 9.67 10.33 10.48
N SER A 106 9.38 9.04 10.71
CA SER A 106 9.60 7.99 9.70
C SER A 106 8.72 8.19 8.46
N LEU A 107 7.49 8.67 8.64
CA LEU A 107 6.58 8.97 7.53
C LEU A 107 7.06 10.19 6.71
N ASP A 108 7.63 11.21 7.36
CA ASP A 108 8.16 12.40 6.67
C ASP A 108 9.35 12.02 5.78
N GLY A 109 10.21 11.12 6.27
CA GLY A 109 11.30 10.52 5.51
C GLY A 109 10.80 9.71 4.31
N ALA A 110 9.81 8.83 4.52
CA ALA A 110 9.26 7.98 3.47
C ALA A 110 8.50 8.75 2.37
N LEU A 111 7.89 9.88 2.71
CA LEU A 111 7.13 10.68 1.75
C LEU A 111 8.01 11.66 0.95
N TYR A 112 9.28 11.88 1.29
CA TYR A 112 10.21 12.74 0.54
C TYR A 112 9.60 14.08 0.06
N GLY A 113 8.86 14.78 0.93
CA GLY A 113 8.22 16.06 0.61
C GLY A 113 6.82 15.97 -0.03
N VAL A 114 6.26 14.77 -0.17
CA VAL A 114 4.89 14.50 -0.68
C VAL A 114 3.85 14.45 0.46
N ALA A 115 4.22 14.99 1.63
CA ALA A 115 3.39 15.02 2.83
C ALA A 115 2.05 15.74 2.60
N ALA A 116 2.06 16.85 1.86
CA ALA A 116 0.87 17.65 1.63
C ALA A 116 -0.18 16.86 0.83
N GLU A 117 0.25 16.24 -0.27
CA GLU A 117 -0.53 15.35 -1.12
C GLU A 117 -1.08 14.16 -0.32
N ALA A 118 -0.25 13.49 0.48
CA ALA A 118 -0.69 12.34 1.26
C ALA A 118 -1.78 12.72 2.28
N CYS A 119 -1.61 13.85 2.96
CA CYS A 119 -2.56 14.33 3.97
C CYS A 119 -3.91 14.75 3.35
N VAL A 120 -3.89 15.52 2.25
CA VAL A 120 -5.13 15.93 1.58
C VAL A 120 -5.86 14.72 1.00
N THR A 121 -5.12 13.75 0.46
CA THR A 121 -5.68 12.50 -0.09
C THR A 121 -6.41 11.73 1.00
N TYR A 122 -5.76 11.50 2.14
CA TYR A 122 -6.41 10.83 3.27
C TYR A 122 -7.67 11.58 3.73
N ARG A 123 -7.59 12.91 3.87
CA ARG A 123 -8.74 13.70 4.30
C ARG A 123 -9.90 13.63 3.31
N SER A 124 -9.63 13.62 2.00
CA SER A 124 -10.66 13.51 0.97
C SER A 124 -11.52 12.24 1.07
N ILE A 125 -10.97 11.16 1.63
CA ILE A 125 -11.68 9.91 1.91
C ILE A 125 -12.57 10.07 3.16
N THR A 126 -12.08 10.78 4.17
CA THR A 126 -12.81 11.02 5.43
C THR A 126 -13.87 12.10 5.33
N VAL A 127 -13.86 12.90 4.27
CA VAL A 127 -14.92 13.86 3.96
C VAL A 127 -16.21 13.08 3.76
N ASP A 128 -16.99 12.99 4.84
CA ASP A 128 -18.30 12.38 4.88
C ASP A 128 -19.33 13.49 4.89
N LEU A 129 -20.01 13.64 3.78
CA LEU A 129 -20.94 14.73 3.57
C LEU A 129 -22.21 14.11 3.03
N SER A 130 -23.30 14.30 3.78
CA SER A 130 -24.63 14.24 3.20
C SER A 130 -24.62 15.00 1.87
N ASN A 131 -25.17 14.40 0.83
CA ASN A 131 -25.09 14.89 -0.56
C ASN A 131 -25.25 16.42 -0.68
N ASP A 132 -26.19 17.04 0.06
CA ASP A 132 -26.48 18.47 0.05
C ASP A 132 -25.29 19.41 0.38
N LYS A 133 -24.21 18.90 0.98
CA LYS A 133 -23.02 19.68 1.35
C LYS A 133 -21.73 19.20 0.70
N TYR A 134 -21.80 18.19 -0.17
CA TYR A 134 -20.62 17.56 -0.76
C TYR A 134 -19.74 18.58 -1.49
N ARG A 135 -20.35 19.37 -2.38
CA ARG A 135 -19.68 20.42 -3.13
C ARG A 135 -18.97 21.45 -2.24
N GLY A 136 -19.66 21.94 -1.21
CA GLY A 136 -19.11 22.97 -0.33
C GLY A 136 -17.85 22.55 0.41
N ALA A 137 -17.79 21.30 0.87
CA ALA A 137 -16.60 20.82 1.56
C ALA A 137 -15.52 20.26 0.63
N VAL A 138 -15.85 19.85 -0.61
CA VAL A 138 -14.84 19.72 -1.67
C VAL A 138 -14.19 21.08 -1.95
N ASP A 139 -14.98 22.15 -2.11
CA ASP A 139 -14.45 23.50 -2.33
C ASP A 139 -13.55 23.95 -1.17
N GLU A 140 -13.95 23.69 0.08
CA GLU A 140 -13.14 23.99 1.26
C GLU A 140 -11.83 23.18 1.28
N LEU A 141 -11.90 21.87 1.01
CA LEU A 141 -10.75 20.98 0.92
C LEU A 141 -9.77 21.50 -0.15
N MET A 142 -10.23 21.76 -1.36
CA MET A 142 -9.38 22.21 -2.47
C MET A 142 -8.81 23.62 -2.22
N LYS A 143 -9.56 24.52 -1.57
CA LYS A 143 -9.05 25.82 -1.12
C LYS A 143 -7.93 25.67 -0.09
N SER A 144 -8.10 24.79 0.89
CA SER A 144 -7.07 24.53 1.91
C SER A 144 -5.80 23.94 1.29
N TYR A 145 -5.95 23.03 0.33
CA TYR A 145 -4.85 22.43 -0.40
C TYR A 145 -4.12 23.46 -1.27
N ARG A 146 -4.85 24.32 -2.00
CA ARG A 146 -4.28 25.43 -2.77
C ARG A 146 -3.45 26.38 -1.91
N ALA A 147 -3.96 26.75 -0.73
CA ALA A 147 -3.24 27.64 0.20
C ALA A 147 -1.92 27.02 0.66
N ARG A 148 -1.93 25.72 0.95
CA ARG A 148 -0.76 24.96 1.36
C ARG A 148 0.30 24.87 0.27
N ARG A 149 -0.10 24.60 -0.98
CA ARG A 149 0.83 24.54 -2.12
C ARG A 149 1.55 25.87 -2.39
N ARG A 150 0.92 27.00 -2.04
CA ARG A 150 1.51 28.34 -2.15
C ARG A 150 2.42 28.70 -0.96
N SER A 151 2.45 27.88 0.08
CA SER A 151 3.31 28.12 1.24
C SER A 151 4.76 27.69 0.95
N PRO A 152 5.77 28.28 1.63
CA PRO A 152 7.19 28.02 1.34
C PRO A 152 7.60 26.55 1.50
N PRO A 153 8.70 26.11 0.85
CA PRO A 153 9.05 24.70 0.63
C PRO A 153 9.48 23.89 1.86
N GLN A 154 9.35 24.42 3.08
CA GLN A 154 9.65 23.70 4.33
C GLN A 154 8.42 22.96 4.87
N TYR A 155 7.64 22.35 3.97
CA TYR A 155 6.45 21.63 4.39
C TYR A 155 6.83 20.24 4.89
N SER A 156 6.78 20.06 6.21
CA SER A 156 6.95 18.77 6.90
C SER A 156 5.60 18.27 7.40
N ILE A 157 5.46 16.95 7.54
CA ILE A 157 4.33 16.31 8.24
C ILE A 157 4.06 16.94 9.60
N PHE A 158 5.08 17.44 10.31
CA PHE A 158 4.89 18.09 11.61
C PHE A 158 4.14 19.43 11.53
N HIS A 159 4.17 20.11 10.38
CA HIS A 159 3.32 21.27 10.13
C HIS A 159 1.86 20.87 9.91
N GLU A 160 1.62 19.60 9.62
CA GLU A 160 0.30 19.04 9.58
C GLU A 160 -0.16 18.66 11.00
N ALA A 161 -1.27 19.23 11.44
CA ALA A 161 -1.90 18.89 12.72
C ALA A 161 -2.55 17.48 12.67
N LEU A 162 -1.80 16.45 12.27
CA LEU A 162 -2.27 15.08 12.19
C LEU A 162 -2.46 14.49 13.58
N THR A 163 -3.55 13.76 13.76
CA THR A 163 -3.74 12.84 14.87
C THR A 163 -2.90 11.58 14.64
N LEU A 164 -2.71 10.80 15.72
CA LEU A 164 -1.99 9.53 15.63
C LEU A 164 -2.70 8.54 14.67
N GLU A 165 -4.03 8.52 14.65
CA GLU A 165 -4.79 7.62 13.79
C GLU A 165 -4.67 7.99 12.31
N GLU A 166 -4.67 9.29 12.00
CA GLU A 166 -4.42 9.76 10.62
C GLU A 166 -3.02 9.37 10.16
N ALA A 167 -1.99 9.57 10.99
CA ALA A 167 -0.62 9.19 10.65
C ALA A 167 -0.49 7.68 10.39
N LYS A 168 -1.15 6.84 11.19
CA LYS A 168 -1.18 5.38 10.97
C LYS A 168 -1.87 5.02 9.66
N ALA A 169 -3.01 5.64 9.37
CA ALA A 169 -3.77 5.35 8.17
C ALA A 169 -3.01 5.77 6.90
N ILE A 170 -2.37 6.94 6.92
CA ILE A 170 -1.50 7.40 5.84
C ILE A 170 -0.32 6.43 5.65
N ALA A 171 0.36 6.03 6.74
CA ALA A 171 1.46 5.07 6.67
C ALA A 171 1.00 3.71 6.11
N ALA A 172 -0.16 3.21 6.55
CA ALA A 172 -0.71 1.97 6.06
C ALA A 172 -1.04 2.05 4.56
N PHE A 173 -1.69 3.12 4.11
CA PHE A 173 -1.97 3.34 2.69
C PHE A 173 -0.69 3.49 1.86
N HIS A 174 0.29 4.22 2.36
CA HIS A 174 1.58 4.41 1.69
C HIS A 174 2.28 3.07 1.45
N LEU A 175 2.41 2.24 2.49
CA LEU A 175 3.09 0.95 2.40
C LEU A 175 2.30 -0.09 1.59
N SER A 176 0.97 -0.12 1.72
CA SER A 176 0.15 -1.18 1.11
C SER A 176 -0.30 -0.88 -0.31
N VAL A 177 -0.38 0.39 -0.70
CA VAL A 177 -0.91 0.82 -2.00
C VAL A 177 0.14 1.57 -2.80
N ILE A 178 0.67 2.67 -2.25
CA ILE A 178 1.54 3.57 -3.02
C ILE A 178 2.87 2.91 -3.39
N VAL A 179 3.59 2.35 -2.42
CA VAL A 179 4.90 1.71 -2.67
C VAL A 179 4.81 0.58 -3.72
N PRO A 180 3.87 -0.38 -3.62
CA PRO A 180 3.69 -1.40 -4.65
C PRO A 180 3.29 -0.85 -6.01
N LEU A 181 2.46 0.21 -6.06
CA LEU A 181 2.04 0.82 -7.33
C LEU A 181 3.19 1.57 -8.02
N ILE A 182 4.08 2.23 -7.26
CA ILE A 182 5.29 2.83 -7.83
C ILE A 182 6.09 1.77 -8.57
N GLN A 183 6.38 0.64 -7.92
CA GLN A 183 7.16 -0.44 -8.52
C GLN A 183 6.52 -0.97 -9.82
N ARG A 184 5.20 -1.26 -9.78
CA ARG A 184 4.47 -1.76 -10.96
C ARG A 184 4.40 -0.73 -12.09
N TYR A 185 4.21 0.55 -11.77
CA TYR A 185 4.22 1.62 -12.75
C TYR A 185 5.59 1.75 -13.40
N THR A 186 6.66 1.70 -12.60
CA THR A 186 8.05 1.75 -13.08
C THR A 186 8.33 0.62 -14.06
N GLU A 187 8.01 -0.62 -13.69
CA GLU A 187 8.17 -1.79 -14.56
C GLU A 187 7.39 -1.62 -15.88
N TRP A 188 6.11 -1.24 -15.79
CA TRP A 188 5.28 -1.02 -16.97
C TRP A 188 5.80 0.09 -17.88
N ALA A 189 6.24 1.21 -17.29
CA ALA A 189 6.77 2.35 -18.04
C ALA A 189 8.08 1.98 -18.75
N LEU A 190 9.01 1.33 -18.05
CA LEU A 190 10.29 0.89 -18.61
C LEU A 190 10.10 -0.17 -19.71
N ASP A 191 9.16 -1.10 -19.55
CA ASP A 191 8.82 -2.10 -20.56
C ASP A 191 8.29 -1.45 -21.84
N ASN A 192 7.42 -0.45 -21.72
CA ASN A 192 6.89 0.26 -22.88
C ASN A 192 7.97 1.12 -23.57
N LEU A 193 8.81 1.81 -22.80
CA LEU A 193 9.96 2.54 -23.33
C LEU A 193 10.95 1.61 -24.06
N GLY A 194 11.19 0.41 -23.52
CA GLY A 194 12.05 -0.60 -24.14
C GLY A 194 11.51 -1.10 -25.48
N LYS A 195 10.19 -1.28 -25.59
CA LYS A 195 9.52 -1.65 -26.86
C LYS A 195 9.64 -0.57 -27.91
N GLU A 196 9.53 0.70 -27.53
CA GLU A 196 9.62 1.83 -28.47
C GLU A 196 11.06 2.10 -28.92
N THR A 197 12.03 1.98 -28.00
CA THR A 197 13.43 2.39 -28.26
C THR A 197 14.34 1.26 -28.76
N GLN A 198 13.86 0.01 -28.78
CA GLN A 198 14.64 -1.21 -29.07
C GLN A 198 15.93 -1.32 -28.23
N ASN A 199 16.02 -0.61 -27.11
CA ASN A 199 17.21 -0.54 -26.27
C ASN A 199 16.93 -1.14 -24.90
N PRO A 200 17.42 -2.37 -24.61
CA PRO A 200 17.17 -3.06 -23.35
C PRO A 200 17.96 -2.49 -22.15
N ARG A 201 18.68 -1.36 -22.31
CA ARG A 201 19.59 -0.82 -21.28
C ARG A 201 18.95 0.08 -20.23
N LEU A 202 17.63 0.20 -20.16
CA LEU A 202 16.94 1.08 -19.20
C LEU A 202 16.72 0.43 -17.82
N GLN A 203 17.67 -0.38 -17.34
CA GLN A 203 17.58 -1.06 -16.03
C GLN A 203 18.27 -0.31 -14.89
N GLU A 204 18.56 0.99 -15.05
CA GLU A 204 19.03 1.80 -13.93
C GLU A 204 17.90 1.99 -12.90
N PRO A 205 18.20 1.88 -11.60
CA PRO A 205 17.21 2.18 -10.57
C PRO A 205 16.75 3.62 -10.73
N LEU A 206 15.45 3.86 -10.53
CA LEU A 206 14.89 5.21 -10.60
C LEU A 206 15.64 6.14 -9.64
N SER A 207 15.96 7.34 -10.13
CA SER A 207 16.45 8.38 -9.25
C SER A 207 15.41 8.72 -8.20
N THR A 208 15.83 9.19 -7.03
CA THR A 208 14.93 9.66 -5.97
C THR A 208 13.92 10.67 -6.50
N MET A 209 14.35 11.55 -7.40
CA MET A 209 13.47 12.55 -8.00
C MET A 209 12.35 11.93 -8.86
N GLU A 210 12.66 10.89 -9.64
CA GLU A 210 11.65 10.19 -10.45
C GLU A 210 10.68 9.40 -9.57
N THR A 211 11.18 8.72 -8.54
CA THR A 211 10.33 8.05 -7.55
C THR A 211 9.39 9.05 -6.86
N THR A 212 9.89 10.23 -6.46
CA THR A 212 9.06 11.30 -5.88
C THR A 212 8.05 11.85 -6.89
N ARG A 213 8.39 11.98 -8.17
CA ARG A 213 7.45 12.40 -9.23
C ARG A 213 6.28 11.41 -9.37
N ILE A 214 6.58 10.13 -9.47
CA ILE A 214 5.57 9.07 -9.56
C ILE A 214 4.71 9.05 -8.29
N MET A 215 5.32 9.17 -7.11
CA MET A 215 4.60 9.20 -5.84
C MET A 215 3.63 10.38 -5.77
N ARG A 216 4.06 11.59 -6.16
CA ARG A 216 3.17 12.78 -6.24
C ARG A 216 2.02 12.53 -7.20
N ALA A 217 2.31 11.99 -8.38
CA ALA A 217 1.31 11.69 -9.40
C ALA A 217 0.24 10.71 -8.87
N LEU A 218 0.66 9.63 -8.19
CA LEU A 218 -0.24 8.64 -7.59
C LEU A 218 -1.15 9.26 -6.53
N TYR A 219 -0.61 10.05 -5.59
CA TYR A 219 -1.45 10.71 -4.57
C TYR A 219 -2.42 11.72 -5.19
N ARG A 220 -1.99 12.49 -6.19
CA ARG A 220 -2.88 13.46 -6.86
C ARG A 220 -3.95 12.76 -7.68
N PHE A 221 -3.61 11.66 -8.34
CA PHE A 221 -4.57 10.81 -9.03
C PHE A 221 -5.59 10.22 -8.04
N GLU A 222 -5.14 9.70 -6.91
CA GLU A 222 -6.03 9.21 -5.85
C GLU A 222 -6.92 10.32 -5.28
N LEU A 223 -6.39 11.54 -5.08
CA LEU A 223 -7.19 12.70 -4.68
C LEU A 223 -8.27 13.01 -5.74
N CYS A 224 -7.93 12.96 -7.02
CA CYS A 224 -8.90 13.11 -8.12
C CYS A 224 -10.00 12.06 -8.03
N CYS A 225 -9.62 10.78 -7.89
CA CYS A 225 -10.57 9.68 -7.72
C CYS A 225 -11.43 9.83 -6.47
N ASN A 226 -10.90 10.37 -5.37
CA ASN A 226 -11.69 10.62 -4.18
C ASN A 226 -12.68 11.76 -4.39
N VAL A 227 -12.28 12.87 -5.02
CA VAL A 227 -13.16 14.03 -5.21
C VAL A 227 -14.23 13.80 -6.28
N PHE A 228 -13.87 13.18 -7.40
CA PHE A 228 -14.74 13.04 -8.57
C PHE A 228 -15.15 11.60 -8.86
N GLY A 229 -14.53 10.60 -8.23
CA GLY A 229 -14.81 9.19 -8.49
C GLY A 229 -16.09 8.68 -7.84
N ASN A 230 -16.61 7.58 -8.38
CA ASN A 230 -17.79 6.91 -7.85
C ASN A 230 -17.32 6.05 -6.67
N GLY A 231 -17.53 6.53 -5.44
CA GLY A 231 -17.08 5.84 -4.24
C GLY A 231 -17.48 4.37 -4.25
N SER A 232 -16.52 3.47 -4.00
CA SER A 232 -16.76 2.02 -3.95
C SER A 232 -17.39 1.55 -2.63
N LEU A 233 -17.61 2.45 -1.65
CA LEU A 233 -18.36 2.10 -0.45
C LEU A 233 -19.86 2.05 -0.80
N PRO A 234 -20.55 0.93 -0.57
CA PRO A 234 -21.95 0.75 -0.96
C PRO A 234 -22.93 1.75 -0.33
N ASP A 235 -22.51 2.44 0.74
CA ASP A 235 -23.30 3.45 1.46
C ASP A 235 -22.97 4.90 1.05
N ARG A 236 -21.96 5.10 0.20
CA ARG A 236 -21.51 6.42 -0.27
C ARG A 236 -21.72 6.55 -1.78
N LYS A 237 -22.98 6.52 -2.21
CA LYS A 237 -23.35 6.94 -3.57
C LYS A 237 -23.10 8.44 -3.71
N ARG A 238 -21.88 8.82 -4.06
CA ARG A 238 -21.53 10.21 -4.40
C ARG A 238 -22.23 10.54 -5.72
N PRO A 239 -23.09 11.56 -5.78
CA PRO A 239 -23.69 11.95 -7.04
C PRO A 239 -22.60 12.55 -7.93
N TRP A 240 -22.16 11.78 -8.94
CA TRP A 240 -21.43 12.34 -10.09
C TRP A 240 -22.18 13.53 -10.73
N ASN A 241 -23.49 13.63 -10.48
CA ASN A 241 -24.34 14.69 -11.01
C ASN A 241 -24.07 16.09 -10.43
N ASP A 242 -23.28 16.23 -9.36
CA ASP A 242 -22.99 17.53 -8.74
C ASP A 242 -21.82 18.28 -9.40
N PHE A 243 -21.03 17.59 -10.23
CA PHE A 243 -19.86 18.13 -10.90
C PHE A 243 -19.87 17.77 -12.38
N ASP A 244 -19.77 18.77 -13.24
CA ASP A 244 -19.55 18.55 -14.67
C ASP A 244 -18.06 18.57 -15.04
N ILE A 245 -17.78 18.47 -16.33
CA ILE A 245 -16.41 18.49 -16.86
C ILE A 245 -15.78 19.88 -16.64
N GLU A 246 -16.55 20.97 -16.74
CA GLU A 246 -16.03 22.33 -16.53
C GLU A 246 -15.60 22.53 -15.08
N ASP A 247 -16.37 21.99 -14.13
CA ASP A 247 -16.03 21.96 -12.72
C ASP A 247 -14.75 21.18 -12.44
N PHE A 248 -14.57 20.03 -13.09
CA PHE A 248 -13.35 19.25 -12.99
C PHE A 248 -12.12 20.09 -13.38
N TYR A 249 -12.20 20.79 -14.53
CA TYR A 249 -11.10 21.66 -14.96
C TYR A 249 -10.90 22.86 -14.03
N ALA A 250 -11.99 23.53 -13.64
CA ALA A 250 -11.94 24.76 -12.85
C ALA A 250 -11.48 24.53 -11.41
N ILE A 251 -11.93 23.45 -10.76
CA ILE A 251 -11.67 23.16 -9.36
C ILE A 251 -10.36 22.39 -9.19
N PHE A 252 -10.10 21.41 -10.06
CA PHE A 252 -9.00 20.48 -9.89
C PHE A 252 -7.83 20.75 -10.83
N ILE A 253 -8.03 20.65 -12.15
CA ILE A 253 -6.91 20.76 -13.12
C ILE A 253 -6.23 22.13 -13.05
N SER A 254 -6.99 23.21 -12.84
CA SER A 254 -6.44 24.57 -12.69
C SER A 254 -5.49 24.76 -11.50
N LEU A 255 -5.42 23.79 -10.59
CA LEU A 255 -4.45 23.81 -9.49
C LEU A 255 -3.06 23.44 -9.95
N PHE A 256 -2.93 22.63 -10.98
CA PHE A 256 -1.70 21.95 -11.33
C PHE A 256 -1.07 22.59 -12.55
N GLU A 257 0.26 22.62 -12.55
CA GLU A 257 1.01 23.02 -13.74
C GLU A 257 0.86 21.95 -14.83
N PRO A 258 0.99 22.28 -16.12
CA PRO A 258 0.75 21.34 -17.22
C PRO A 258 1.53 20.02 -17.11
N TRP A 259 2.78 20.06 -16.65
CA TRP A 259 3.59 18.85 -16.44
C TRP A 259 3.09 17.98 -15.28
N GLU A 260 2.50 18.58 -14.24
CA GLU A 260 1.89 17.84 -13.13
C GLU A 260 0.59 17.16 -13.58
N VAL A 261 -0.14 17.78 -14.52
CA VAL A 261 -1.30 17.18 -15.17
C VAL A 261 -0.88 15.99 -16.03
N GLU A 262 0.20 16.14 -16.79
CA GLU A 262 0.77 15.04 -17.59
C GLU A 262 1.23 13.88 -16.69
N GLU A 263 1.90 14.16 -15.57
CA GLU A 263 2.27 13.16 -14.56
C GLU A 263 1.05 12.33 -14.11
N MET A 264 -0.08 12.97 -13.83
CA MET A 264 -1.34 12.27 -13.48
C MET A 264 -1.93 11.50 -14.66
N ALA A 265 -1.88 12.06 -15.87
CA ALA A 265 -2.37 11.40 -17.08
C ALA A 265 -1.60 10.10 -17.37
N CYS A 266 -0.29 10.06 -17.11
CA CYS A 266 0.51 8.83 -17.18
C CYS A 266 0.03 7.76 -16.21
N ILE A 267 -0.30 8.12 -14.96
CA ILE A 267 -0.87 7.19 -13.98
C ILE A 267 -2.26 6.70 -14.42
N PHE A 268 -3.08 7.59 -14.99
CA PHE A 268 -4.37 7.22 -15.56
C PHE A 268 -4.22 6.22 -16.70
N ALA A 269 -3.31 6.46 -17.65
CA ALA A 269 -3.03 5.56 -18.77
C ALA A 269 -2.53 4.18 -18.29
N PHE A 270 -1.65 4.16 -17.30
CA PHE A 270 -1.25 2.94 -16.62
C PHE A 270 -2.45 2.21 -16.01
N SER A 271 -3.30 2.92 -15.26
CA SER A 271 -4.47 2.34 -14.60
C SER A 271 -5.47 1.77 -15.62
N GLU A 272 -5.71 2.47 -16.73
CA GLU A 272 -6.55 2.01 -17.83
C GLU A 272 -5.98 0.74 -18.47
N ALA A 273 -4.68 0.71 -18.75
CA ALA A 273 -4.02 -0.46 -19.32
C ALA A 273 -4.10 -1.68 -18.40
N GLN A 274 -3.91 -1.50 -17.08
CA GLN A 274 -4.05 -2.59 -16.11
C GLN A 274 -5.49 -3.07 -16.00
N TYR A 275 -6.46 -2.15 -15.98
CA TYR A 275 -7.89 -2.48 -15.98
C TYR A 275 -8.25 -3.31 -17.22
N GLN A 276 -7.88 -2.84 -18.41
CA GLN A 276 -8.11 -3.57 -19.66
C GLN A 276 -7.44 -4.95 -19.64
N ALA A 277 -6.18 -5.06 -19.20
CA ALA A 277 -5.48 -6.34 -19.13
C ALA A 277 -6.12 -7.34 -18.15
N ILE A 278 -6.78 -6.87 -17.09
CA ILE A 278 -7.60 -7.71 -16.20
C ILE A 278 -8.87 -8.15 -16.93
N PHE A 279 -9.58 -7.21 -17.54
CA PHE A 279 -10.83 -7.48 -18.25
C PHE A 279 -10.64 -8.30 -19.52
N ASP A 280 -9.47 -8.33 -20.15
CA ASP A 280 -9.18 -9.19 -21.30
C ASP A 280 -8.98 -10.66 -20.88
N LYS A 281 -8.66 -10.92 -19.61
CA LYS A 281 -8.47 -12.28 -19.06
C LYS A 281 -9.79 -12.92 -18.62
N ILE A 282 -10.79 -12.11 -18.28
CA ILE A 282 -12.10 -12.55 -17.77
C ILE A 282 -12.99 -13.22 -18.85
N PRO A 283 -13.03 -12.80 -20.13
CA PRO A 283 -13.93 -13.34 -21.15
C PRO A 283 -13.83 -14.85 -21.26
N CYS A 284 -12.62 -15.41 -21.24
CA CYS A 284 -12.42 -16.85 -21.31
C CYS A 284 -13.02 -17.60 -20.11
N ASP A 285 -13.09 -16.98 -18.92
CA ASP A 285 -13.61 -17.59 -17.70
C ASP A 285 -15.12 -17.37 -17.48
N VAL A 286 -15.74 -16.41 -18.18
CA VAL A 286 -17.19 -16.10 -18.07
C VAL A 286 -17.95 -16.46 -19.36
N TYR A 287 -17.26 -16.92 -20.41
CA TYR A 287 -17.90 -17.34 -21.65
C TYR A 287 -18.86 -18.50 -21.41
N VAL A 288 -20.11 -18.36 -21.87
CA VAL A 288 -21.19 -19.35 -21.70
C VAL A 288 -20.82 -20.73 -22.26
N ASN A 289 -19.99 -20.77 -23.30
CA ASN A 289 -19.51 -22.02 -23.90
C ASN A 289 -18.06 -22.35 -23.49
N ASN A 290 -17.57 -21.81 -22.37
CA ASN A 290 -16.25 -22.17 -21.86
C ASN A 290 -16.22 -23.68 -21.56
N PRO A 291 -15.29 -24.45 -22.17
CA PRO A 291 -15.22 -25.90 -21.99
C PRO A 291 -14.98 -26.32 -20.53
N LYS A 292 -14.50 -25.42 -19.65
CA LYS A 292 -14.43 -25.65 -18.19
C LYS A 292 -15.81 -25.85 -17.54
N PHE A 293 -16.89 -25.36 -18.15
CA PHE A 293 -18.29 -25.56 -17.70
C PHE A 293 -19.05 -26.60 -18.54
N ALA A 294 -18.40 -27.22 -19.54
CA ALA A 294 -19.04 -28.18 -20.46
C ALA A 294 -19.33 -29.54 -19.83
N TRP A 295 -19.04 -29.75 -18.53
CA TRP A 295 -19.35 -30.99 -17.82
C TRP A 295 -20.81 -31.09 -17.34
N GLU A 296 -21.65 -30.06 -17.55
CA GLU A 296 -23.05 -30.04 -17.06
C GLU A 296 -24.13 -30.21 -18.13
N TYR A 297 -23.82 -30.31 -19.43
CA TYR A 297 -24.87 -30.51 -20.46
C TYR A 297 -24.64 -31.77 -21.32
N PRO A 298 -25.65 -32.65 -21.46
CA PRO A 298 -25.56 -33.79 -22.36
C PRO A 298 -25.46 -33.32 -23.82
N HIS A 299 -24.37 -33.74 -24.45
CA HIS A 299 -23.97 -33.64 -25.84
C HIS A 299 -24.97 -33.01 -26.83
N THR A 300 -24.71 -31.76 -27.20
CA THR A 300 -25.05 -31.26 -28.55
C THR A 300 -23.74 -30.93 -29.26
N PRO A 301 -23.49 -31.41 -30.50
CA PRO A 301 -22.21 -31.22 -31.17
C PRO A 301 -22.00 -29.76 -31.57
N ILE A 302 -20.97 -29.12 -31.01
CA ILE A 302 -20.59 -27.74 -31.33
C ILE A 302 -19.67 -27.77 -32.58
N ASN A 303 -20.07 -27.03 -33.62
CA ASN A 303 -19.29 -26.87 -34.86
C ASN A 303 -17.97 -26.11 -34.60
N GLU A 304 -16.88 -26.57 -35.19
CA GLU A 304 -15.49 -26.11 -34.96
C GLU A 304 -15.18 -24.64 -35.34
N ARG A 305 -16.16 -23.86 -35.81
CA ARG A 305 -15.97 -22.45 -36.19
C ARG A 305 -16.04 -21.44 -35.04
N GLU A 306 -16.53 -21.82 -33.86
CA GLU A 306 -16.75 -20.89 -32.74
C GLU A 306 -15.55 -20.77 -31.78
N LYS A 307 -14.48 -21.54 -31.98
CA LYS A 307 -13.27 -21.49 -31.13
C LYS A 307 -12.45 -20.19 -31.26
N SER A 308 -12.76 -19.32 -32.23
CA SER A 308 -11.92 -18.16 -32.58
C SER A 308 -12.53 -16.79 -32.23
N GLN A 309 -13.62 -16.72 -31.47
CA GLN A 309 -14.28 -15.45 -31.14
C GLN A 309 -14.48 -15.28 -29.63
N CYS A 310 -13.38 -15.24 -28.87
CA CYS A 310 -13.37 -14.62 -27.55
C CYS A 310 -12.90 -13.17 -27.69
N THR A 311 -13.72 -12.32 -28.28
CA THR A 311 -13.48 -10.86 -28.27
C THR A 311 -14.82 -10.18 -28.08
N LEU A 312 -15.06 -9.61 -26.90
CA LEU A 312 -16.24 -8.79 -26.65
C LEU A 312 -15.96 -7.36 -27.17
N PRO A 313 -16.92 -6.71 -27.82
CA PRO A 313 -16.77 -5.33 -28.25
C PRO A 313 -17.11 -4.41 -27.06
N PHE A 314 -16.18 -4.23 -26.12
CA PHE A 314 -16.29 -3.17 -25.12
C PHE A 314 -15.38 -2.01 -25.54
N SER A 315 -15.93 -1.11 -26.35
CA SER A 315 -15.30 0.17 -26.66
C SER A 315 -15.71 1.18 -25.59
N ILE A 316 -14.83 1.46 -24.64
CA ILE A 316 -15.03 2.56 -23.70
C ILE A 316 -14.82 3.88 -24.46
N ASN A 317 -15.75 4.80 -24.26
CA ASN A 317 -15.79 6.10 -24.94
C ASN A 317 -14.62 6.97 -24.43
N LYS A 318 -13.54 7.10 -25.21
CA LYS A 318 -12.25 7.73 -24.89
C LYS A 318 -12.27 9.26 -24.63
N LYS A 319 -13.43 9.86 -24.37
CA LYS A 319 -13.61 11.32 -24.47
C LYS A 319 -13.11 12.17 -23.29
N ALA A 320 -12.56 11.57 -22.22
CA ALA A 320 -12.17 12.35 -21.04
C ALA A 320 -10.73 12.92 -21.08
N PHE A 321 -9.85 12.44 -21.97
CA PHE A 321 -8.43 12.85 -21.96
C PHE A 321 -7.79 13.12 -23.33
N THR A 322 -8.56 13.11 -24.42
CA THR A 322 -8.02 13.49 -25.73
C THR A 322 -7.97 15.01 -25.85
N TYR A 323 -6.78 15.58 -25.65
CA TYR A 323 -6.44 16.94 -26.06
C TYR A 323 -6.43 16.97 -27.60
N GLU A 324 -7.52 17.38 -28.23
CA GLU A 324 -7.48 17.76 -29.65
C GLU A 324 -6.69 19.06 -29.76
N SER A 325 -5.44 18.92 -30.19
CA SER A 325 -4.57 20.03 -30.57
C SER A 325 -5.11 20.61 -31.88
N ASN A 326 -5.62 21.85 -31.83
CA ASN A 326 -5.78 22.70 -33.00
C ASN A 326 -4.61 23.67 -33.09
#